data_AF-A0A358HXM7-F1
#
_entry.id   AF-A0A358HXM7-F1
#
_cell.length_a   1.000
_cell.length_b   1.000
_cell.length_c   1.000
_cell.angle_alpha   90.00
_cell.angle_beta   90.00
_cell.angle_gamma   90.00
#
_symmetry.space_group_name_H-M   'P 1'
#
loop_
_entity.id
_entity.type
_entity.pdbx_description
1 polymer ?
#
loop_
_entity_poly.entity_id
_entity_poly.type
_entity_poly.pdbx_seq_one_letter_code
_entity_poly.pdbx_strand_id
1 'polypeptide(L)'
;MSNLKPFYDGFSDALFRPHPDGVPDGFPAKAAHRFAIYRNNVHRGLIDALAAAYPTVKKLVGTDFFDTLARDFIASEHKRPGSLALYGDGFADFIANYDAARGIAYLADIARLERARLEALHACDTPPLAAADLA
;
A
#
# COMPACT_ATOMS: atom_id res chain seq x y z
N MET A 1 11.18 -15.09 28.47
CA MET A 1 11.16 -14.92 26.99
C MET A 1 11.34 -13.45 26.70
N SER A 2 12.40 -13.05 25.99
CA SER A 2 12.66 -11.63 25.71
C SER A 2 11.49 -11.05 24.90
N ASN A 3 11.02 -9.86 25.28
CA ASN A 3 9.95 -9.17 24.58
C ASN A 3 10.48 -8.75 23.19
N LEU A 4 10.01 -9.43 22.13
CA LEU A 4 10.43 -9.17 20.75
C LEU A 4 9.79 -7.91 20.15
N LYS A 5 8.78 -7.33 20.82
CA LYS A 5 8.03 -6.19 20.31
C LYS A 5 8.91 -4.97 19.97
N PRO A 6 9.87 -4.54 20.82
CA PRO A 6 10.74 -3.40 20.51
C PRO A 6 11.61 -3.64 19.27
N PHE A 7 12.06 -4.88 19.04
CA PHE A 7 12.80 -5.24 17.83
C PHE A 7 11.92 -5.14 16.59
N TYR A 8 10.70 -5.69 16.62
CA TYR A 8 9.78 -5.61 15.48
C TYR A 8 9.35 -4.18 15.17
N ASP A 9 9.08 -3.37 16.20
CA ASP A 9 8.74 -1.96 16.05
C ASP A 9 9.91 -1.20 15.41
N GLY A 10 11.14 -1.38 15.91
CA GLY A 10 12.35 -0.74 15.34
C GLY A 10 12.68 -1.23 13.93
N PHE A 11 12.46 -2.52 13.64
CA PHE A 11 12.65 -3.07 12.30
C PHE A 11 11.65 -2.50 11.30
N SER A 12 10.37 -2.42 11.67
CA SER A 12 9.33 -1.80 10.84
C SER A 12 9.58 -0.32 10.62
N ASP A 13 10.02 0.42 11.64
CA ASP A 13 10.32 1.85 11.52
C ASP A 13 11.46 2.09 10.52
N ALA A 14 12.55 1.33 10.62
CA ALA A 14 13.69 1.41 9.71
C ALA A 14 13.37 1.01 8.25
N LEU A 15 12.35 0.18 8.03
CA LEU A 15 11.90 -0.16 6.68
C LEU A 15 11.17 0.99 5.99
N PHE A 16 10.37 1.76 6.72
CA PHE A 16 9.40 2.69 6.10
C PHE A 16 9.75 4.16 6.30
N ARG A 17 10.58 4.52 7.29
CA ARG A 17 11.03 5.90 7.42
C ARG A 17 11.97 6.29 6.29
N PRO A 18 11.91 7.56 5.83
CA PRO A 18 12.81 8.10 4.82
C PRO A 18 14.19 8.39 5.43
N HIS A 19 14.86 7.37 5.98
CA HIS A 19 16.26 7.47 6.38
C HIS A 19 17.07 6.44 5.57
N PRO A 20 17.77 6.87 4.50
CA PRO A 20 18.43 5.96 3.57
C PRO A 20 19.47 5.04 4.22
N ASP A 21 20.08 5.44 5.34
CA ASP A 21 21.05 4.64 6.08
C ASP A 21 20.49 4.12 7.42
N GLY A 22 19.20 4.35 7.70
CA GLY A 22 18.55 3.87 8.90
C GLY A 22 18.55 2.36 8.95
N VAL A 23 19.22 1.79 9.96
CA VAL A 23 19.13 0.38 10.32
C VAL A 23 18.40 0.27 11.66
N PRO A 24 17.72 -0.84 11.93
CA PRO A 24 17.12 -1.08 13.24
C PRO A 24 18.18 -1.04 14.35
N ASP A 25 17.81 -0.62 15.56
CA ASP A 25 18.73 -0.65 16.69
C ASP A 25 19.21 -2.09 16.97
N GLY A 26 20.52 -2.24 17.20
CA GLY A 26 21.15 -3.54 17.41
C GLY A 26 21.31 -4.39 16.14
N PHE A 27 21.02 -3.86 14.95
CA PHE A 27 21.22 -4.58 13.69
C PHE A 27 22.72 -4.68 13.34
N PRO A 28 23.23 -5.85 12.90
CA PRO A 28 24.66 -6.02 12.64
C PRO A 28 25.15 -5.08 11.53
N ALA A 29 26.22 -4.31 11.77
CA ALA A 29 26.79 -3.39 10.78
C ALA A 29 27.13 -4.07 9.44
N LYS A 30 27.64 -5.31 9.47
CA LYS A 30 27.91 -6.13 8.28
C LYS A 30 26.67 -6.46 7.44
N ALA A 31 25.47 -6.34 8.02
CA ALA A 31 24.20 -6.62 7.37
C ALA A 31 23.50 -5.35 6.86
N ALA A 32 24.00 -4.15 7.17
CA ALA A 32 23.38 -2.88 6.78
C ALA A 32 23.15 -2.78 5.25
N HIS A 33 24.14 -3.21 4.46
CA HIS A 33 23.99 -3.24 3.00
C HIS A 33 22.86 -4.16 2.52
N ARG A 34 22.74 -5.37 3.11
CA ARG A 34 21.65 -6.30 2.79
C ARG A 34 20.30 -5.76 3.23
N PHE A 35 20.25 -5.06 4.35
CA PHE A 35 19.05 -4.39 4.83
C PHE A 35 18.59 -3.31 3.86
N ALA A 36 19.50 -2.48 3.32
CA ALA A 36 19.15 -1.48 2.31
C ALA A 36 18.54 -2.12 1.04
N ILE A 37 19.11 -3.23 0.56
CA ILE A 37 18.55 -3.99 -0.58
C ILE A 37 17.15 -4.54 -0.23
N TYR A 38 17.01 -5.15 0.94
CA TYR A 38 15.72 -5.69 1.40
C TYR A 38 14.66 -4.58 1.49
N ARG A 39 14.99 -3.44 2.10
CA ARG A 39 14.12 -2.27 2.18
C ARG A 39 13.68 -1.81 0.79
N ASN A 40 14.61 -1.68 -0.15
CA ASN A 40 14.28 -1.29 -1.53
C ASN A 40 13.30 -2.28 -2.19
N ASN A 41 13.50 -3.58 -1.98
CA ASN A 41 12.60 -4.61 -2.49
C ASN A 41 11.21 -4.54 -1.84
N VAL A 42 11.12 -4.24 -0.53
CA VAL A 42 9.84 -4.02 0.14
C VAL A 42 9.10 -2.85 -0.50
N HIS A 43 9.74 -1.68 -0.64
CA HIS A 43 9.12 -0.51 -1.26
C HIS A 43 8.69 -0.76 -2.70
N ARG A 44 9.54 -1.43 -3.50
CA ARG A 44 9.17 -1.82 -4.87
C ARG A 44 7.95 -2.74 -4.87
N GLY A 45 7.93 -3.76 -4.00
CA GLY A 45 6.80 -4.67 -3.87
C GLY A 45 5.49 -3.99 -3.47
N LEU A 46 5.54 -2.96 -2.61
CA LEU A 46 4.36 -2.17 -2.25
C LEU A 46 3.83 -1.35 -3.44
N ILE A 47 4.72 -0.73 -4.22
CA ILE A 47 4.35 -0.01 -5.45
C ILE A 47 3.72 -0.98 -6.46
N ASP A 48 4.32 -2.16 -6.64
CA ASP A 48 3.82 -3.18 -7.55
C ASP A 48 2.46 -3.71 -7.10
N ALA A 49 2.24 -3.88 -5.79
CA ALA A 49 0.95 -4.26 -5.23
C ALA A 49 -0.13 -3.19 -5.49
N LEU A 50 0.19 -1.91 -5.31
CA LEU A 50 -0.72 -0.81 -5.69
C LEU A 50 -1.00 -0.82 -7.20
N ALA A 51 0.02 -1.03 -8.05
CA ALA A 51 -0.18 -1.08 -9.49
C ALA A 51 -1.09 -2.25 -9.92
N ALA A 52 -1.04 -3.38 -9.22
CA ALA A 52 -1.91 -4.53 -9.45
C ALA A 52 -3.34 -4.29 -8.93
N ALA A 53 -3.49 -3.59 -7.81
CA ALA A 53 -4.78 -3.23 -7.22
C ALA A 53 -5.51 -2.13 -8.01
N TYR A 54 -4.77 -1.15 -8.55
CA TYR A 54 -5.30 0.05 -9.22
C TYR A 54 -4.79 0.23 -10.67
N PRO A 55 -4.97 -0.77 -11.56
CA PRO A 55 -4.40 -0.75 -12.90
C PRO A 55 -4.98 0.35 -13.80
N THR A 56 -6.23 0.77 -13.59
CA THR A 56 -6.88 1.83 -14.36
C THR A 56 -6.38 3.20 -13.93
N VAL A 57 -6.25 3.43 -12.62
CA VAL A 57 -5.58 4.63 -12.09
C VAL A 57 -4.19 4.75 -12.72
N LYS A 58 -3.36 3.70 -12.68
CA LYS A 58 -2.02 3.70 -13.30
C LYS A 58 -2.04 4.04 -14.80
N LYS A 59 -3.01 3.51 -15.56
CA LYS A 59 -3.16 3.83 -16.98
C LYS A 59 -3.53 5.29 -17.23
N LEU A 60 -4.40 5.86 -16.39
CA LEU A 60 -4.88 7.24 -16.54
C LEU A 60 -3.78 8.26 -16.25
N VAL A 61 -2.97 8.04 -15.21
CA VAL A 61 -1.90 8.98 -14.82
C VAL A 61 -0.56 8.71 -15.48
N GLY A 62 -0.37 7.51 -16.03
CA GLY A 62 0.92 7.04 -16.53
C GLY A 62 1.84 6.52 -15.42
N THR A 63 2.85 5.74 -15.82
CA THR A 63 3.72 5.01 -14.89
C THR A 63 4.50 5.92 -13.93
N ASP A 64 5.13 6.98 -14.43
CA ASP A 64 6.02 7.80 -13.60
C ASP A 64 5.26 8.59 -12.52
N PHE A 65 4.08 9.09 -12.88
CA PHE A 65 3.19 9.75 -11.92
C PHE A 65 2.64 8.75 -10.91
N PHE A 66 2.20 7.57 -11.38
CA PHE A 66 1.70 6.52 -10.49
C PHE A 66 2.76 6.09 -9.48
N ASP A 67 4.00 5.87 -9.93
CA ASP A 67 5.11 5.49 -9.07
C ASP A 67 5.38 6.55 -7.98
N THR A 68 5.24 7.84 -8.32
CA THR A 68 5.40 8.94 -7.37
C THR A 68 4.25 8.98 -6.37
N LEU A 69 3.01 8.96 -6.87
CA LEU A 69 1.78 8.89 -6.07
C LEU A 69 1.78 7.71 -5.09
N ALA A 70 2.23 6.53 -5.55
CA ALA A 70 2.34 5.33 -4.74
C ALA A 70 3.39 5.48 -3.62
N ARG A 71 4.56 6.07 -3.92
CA ARG A 71 5.59 6.35 -2.89
C ARG A 71 5.09 7.33 -1.83
N ASP A 72 4.35 8.36 -2.23
CA ASP A 72 3.83 9.35 -1.29
C ASP A 72 2.71 8.76 -0.42
N PHE A 73 1.83 7.96 -1.01
CA PHE A 73 0.85 7.19 -0.25
C PHE A 73 1.54 6.25 0.75
N ILE A 74 2.54 5.48 0.27
CA ILE A 74 3.37 4.63 1.12
C ILE A 74 3.97 5.47 2.24
N ALA A 75 4.55 6.64 1.99
CA ALA A 75 5.14 7.46 3.06
C ALA A 75 4.11 7.98 4.08
N SER A 76 2.85 8.19 3.67
CA SER A 76 1.78 8.72 4.53
C SER A 76 1.18 7.70 5.50
N GLU A 77 1.29 6.40 5.22
CA GLU A 77 0.66 5.35 6.02
C GLU A 77 1.37 5.11 7.37
N HIS A 78 0.62 5.20 8.47
CA HIS A 78 1.10 4.95 9.83
C HIS A 78 0.85 3.52 10.35
N LYS A 79 -0.06 2.78 9.72
CA LYS A 79 -0.38 1.39 10.07
C LYS A 79 -0.38 0.57 8.79
N ARG A 80 0.39 -0.52 8.76
CA ARG A 80 0.47 -1.37 7.57
C ARG A 80 -0.38 -2.62 7.74
N PRO A 81 -1.19 -2.98 6.73
CA PRO A 81 -1.92 -4.24 6.75
C PRO A 81 -0.94 -5.41 6.61
N GLY A 82 -1.26 -6.53 7.25
CA GLY A 82 -0.42 -7.74 7.22
C GLY A 82 -0.47 -8.54 5.91
N SER A 83 -1.16 -8.05 4.88
CA SER A 83 -1.37 -8.75 3.62
C SER A 83 -1.24 -7.81 2.42
N LEU A 84 -0.51 -8.26 1.39
CA LEU A 84 -0.43 -7.56 0.11
C LEU A 84 -1.69 -7.73 -0.76
N ALA A 85 -2.51 -8.76 -0.50
CA ALA A 85 -3.67 -9.07 -1.32
C ALA A 85 -4.76 -7.98 -1.28
N LEU A 86 -4.88 -7.28 -0.14
CA LEU A 86 -5.79 -6.16 0.07
C LEU A 86 -5.04 -4.85 0.37
N TYR A 87 -3.78 -4.76 -0.06
CA TYR A 87 -2.99 -3.55 0.16
C TYR A 87 -3.54 -2.36 -0.64
N GLY A 88 -3.36 -1.15 -0.09
CA GLY A 88 -3.87 0.10 -0.68
C GLY A 88 -5.20 0.59 -0.12
N ASP A 89 -5.64 0.07 1.03
CA ASP A 89 -6.81 0.66 1.71
C ASP A 89 -6.58 2.15 2.00
N GLY A 90 -7.57 2.99 1.76
CA GLY A 90 -7.43 4.45 1.85
C GLY A 90 -6.67 5.13 0.69
N PHE A 91 -6.15 4.39 -0.30
CA PHE A 91 -5.45 4.99 -1.45
C PHE A 91 -6.36 5.92 -2.27
N ALA A 92 -7.64 5.59 -2.39
CA ALA A 92 -8.61 6.43 -3.09
C ALA A 92 -8.84 7.77 -2.37
N ASP A 93 -8.91 7.76 -1.04
CA ASP A 93 -9.08 8.98 -0.24
C ASP A 93 -7.78 9.79 -0.19
N PHE A 94 -6.63 9.13 -0.24
CA PHE A 94 -5.35 9.79 -0.45
C PHE A 94 -5.33 10.53 -1.80
N ILE A 95 -5.73 9.88 -2.89
CA ILE A 95 -5.84 10.51 -4.23
C ILE A 95 -6.78 11.71 -4.20
N ALA A 96 -7.93 11.61 -3.52
CA ALA A 96 -8.89 12.70 -3.43
C ALA A 96 -8.30 13.97 -2.80
N ASN A 97 -7.30 13.82 -1.94
CA ASN A 97 -6.60 14.91 -1.26
C ASN A 97 -5.22 15.21 -1.87
N TYR A 98 -4.84 14.54 -2.97
CA TYR A 98 -3.53 14.69 -3.57
C TYR A 98 -3.51 15.85 -4.58
N ASP A 99 -2.86 16.94 -4.19
CA ASP A 99 -2.84 18.21 -4.92
C ASP A 99 -2.51 18.08 -6.41
N ALA A 100 -1.52 17.25 -6.75
CA ALA A 100 -1.08 17.06 -8.13
C ALA A 100 -2.04 16.20 -8.98
N ALA A 101 -3.04 15.54 -8.37
CA ALA A 101 -4.07 14.78 -9.07
C ALA A 101 -5.36 15.58 -9.34
N ARG A 102 -5.48 16.81 -8.82
CA ARG A 102 -6.71 17.63 -8.93
C ARG A 102 -7.17 17.89 -10.37
N GLY A 103 -6.27 17.82 -11.36
CA GLY A 103 -6.62 17.95 -12.78
C GLY A 103 -7.47 16.81 -13.34
N ILE A 104 -7.57 15.67 -12.63
CA ILE A 104 -8.35 14.50 -13.03
C ILE A 104 -9.41 14.22 -11.95
N ALA A 105 -10.50 14.98 -11.98
CA ALA A 105 -11.50 15.01 -10.90
C ALA A 105 -12.10 13.64 -10.54
N TYR A 106 -12.20 12.71 -11.50
CA TYR A 106 -12.78 11.39 -11.29
C TYR A 106 -11.76 10.31 -10.88
N LEU A 107 -10.47 10.64 -10.74
CA LEU A 107 -9.42 9.65 -10.48
C LEU A 107 -9.63 8.90 -9.16
N ALA A 108 -10.04 9.62 -8.12
CA ALA A 108 -10.36 9.05 -6.82
C ALA A 108 -11.54 8.06 -6.90
N ASP A 109 -12.57 8.39 -7.69
CA ASP A 109 -13.74 7.51 -7.86
C ASP A 109 -13.39 6.23 -8.62
N ILE A 110 -12.50 6.33 -9.62
CA ILE A 110 -11.94 5.14 -10.28
C ILE A 110 -11.18 4.28 -9.27
N ALA A 111 -10.37 4.89 -8.40
CA ALA A 111 -9.67 4.16 -7.35
C ALA A 111 -10.66 3.47 -6.38
N ARG A 112 -11.77 4.12 -6.00
CA ARG A 112 -12.82 3.49 -5.18
C ARG A 112 -13.44 2.28 -5.85
N LEU A 113 -13.71 2.35 -7.15
CA LEU A 113 -14.25 1.22 -7.91
C LEU A 113 -13.26 0.05 -7.96
N GLU A 114 -11.99 0.33 -8.25
CA GLU A 114 -10.95 -0.70 -8.28
C GLU A 114 -10.75 -1.35 -6.90
N ARG A 115 -10.86 -0.56 -5.83
CA ARG A 115 -10.84 -1.05 -4.45
C ARG A 115 -12.01 -2.00 -4.18
N ALA A 116 -13.24 -1.57 -4.48
CA ALA A 116 -14.44 -2.39 -4.28
C ALA A 116 -14.36 -3.72 -5.07
N ARG A 117 -13.82 -3.67 -6.29
CA ARG A 117 -13.58 -4.88 -7.10
C ARG A 117 -12.59 -5.84 -6.41
N LEU A 118 -11.50 -5.32 -5.86
CA LEU A 118 -10.49 -6.11 -5.17
C LEU A 118 -11.04 -6.75 -3.89
N GLU A 119 -11.82 -5.99 -3.12
CA GLU A 119 -12.49 -6.48 -1.91
C GLU A 119 -13.52 -7.56 -2.22
N ALA A 120 -14.37 -7.34 -3.24
CA ALA A 120 -15.35 -8.33 -3.67
C ALA A 120 -14.70 -9.65 -4.12
N LEU A 121 -13.54 -9.59 -4.78
CA LEU A 121 -12.79 -10.77 -5.21
C LEU A 121 -12.27 -11.62 -4.04
N HIS A 122 -11.97 -10.99 -2.90
CA HIS A 122 -11.42 -11.65 -1.71
C HIS A 122 -12.47 -11.87 -0.62
N ALA A 123 -13.70 -11.41 -0.83
CA ALA A 123 -14.80 -11.64 0.10
C ALA A 123 -15.18 -13.13 0.10
N CYS A 124 -15.73 -13.59 1.23
CA CYS A 124 -16.33 -14.92 1.28
C CYS A 124 -17.64 -14.94 0.49
N ASP A 125 -17.89 -16.03 -0.22
CA ASP A 125 -19.16 -16.24 -0.90
C ASP A 125 -20.32 -16.18 0.09
N THR A 126 -21.36 -15.44 -0.27
CA THR A 126 -22.61 -15.32 0.49
C THR A 126 -23.70 -16.08 -0.26
N PRO A 127 -24.67 -16.71 0.44
CA PRO A 127 -25.82 -17.34 -0.23
C PRO A 127 -26.50 -16.35 -1.19
N PRO A 128 -26.89 -16.81 -2.39
CA PRO A 128 -27.57 -15.94 -3.37
C PRO A 128 -28.93 -15.49 -2.82
N LEU A 129 -29.30 -14.25 -3.14
CA LEU A 129 -30.63 -13.71 -2.82
C LEU A 129 -31.70 -14.47 -3.61
N ALA A 130 -32.79 -14.84 -2.93
CA ALA A 130 -34.00 -15.32 -3.57
C ALA A 130 -34.86 -14.15 -4.05
N ALA A 131 -35.76 -14.39 -5.01
CA ALA A 131 -36.70 -13.36 -5.47
C ALA A 131 -37.59 -12.82 -4.34
N ALA A 132 -37.88 -13.64 -3.32
CA ALA A 132 -38.63 -13.24 -2.14
C ALA A 132 -37.88 -12.24 -1.24
N ASP A 133 -36.55 -12.17 -1.33
CA ASP A 133 -35.72 -11.24 -0.53
C ASP A 133 -35.68 -9.83 -1.13
N LEU A 134 -36.19 -9.65 -2.35
CA LEU A 134 -36.23 -8.37 -3.09
C LEU A 134 -37.63 -7.71 -3.10
N ALA A 135 -38.61 -8.34 -2.46
CA ALA A 135 -40.02 -7.94 -2.47
C ALA A 135 -40.33 -6.79 -1.51
#